data_AF-A0A5C6W0R5-F1
#
_entry.id   AF-A0A5C6W0R5-F1
#
_cell.length_a   1.000
_cell.length_b   1.000
_cell.length_c   1.000
_cell.angle_alpha   90.00
_cell.angle_beta   90.00
_cell.angle_gamma   90.00
#
_symmetry.space_group_name_H-M   'P 1'
#
loop_
_entity.id
_entity.type
_entity.pdbx_description
1 polymer ?
#
loop_
_entity_poly.entity_id
_entity_poly.type
_entity_poly.pdbx_seq_one_letter_code
_entity_poly.pdbx_strand_id
1 'polypeptide(L)'
;MSIKRNDPCTCGSGKKYKKCCMLQENIIQLHEVKEERFYQQKHVLVIKVKDFIEKAIPTSQLYQLHSEFKNRTNHSIKDKGAEKAIYDYWLIFFNTFENGFRGIEWFLHENELRLSQSEKEMATTWASLKPKLIQAVNKSDEAILFEDVITKQQYPVSTFKENIPNFVPWFGTLGLLEKFEQFYYFNGVRIFKDPDSIKRAAKKLEEIVSAEKISTEQALVDFFPEILTALTTNEERPQKPTEITHYNLKYNVLNDSAVANFVHSQEAIVIDSWNFEKKLASWVTDWHEYKDSELNKPVLVGNVLGSISQTNNELTFNTFEKNLVDEFKDMLESELDSSAISFITVDTHTQTIPYQVELKNTIASFQEGTAPYFALYAQNDIRQELDVKIPLLGDKSIQELIESGETKRVETYLQSLEYNMYVQVEKDYGSVPVSADFNAVRKELGLPLSPFVTGGENRSTIYTPIVLSETRQKPLVNEEDIPVYELLGFAPNTVDNFYSGDLVTFFKEKTDGKAEGTVRKYRNCLFDLREILEGHAKTSWNECDKEFWQQVLSADFPSLYDPISKTVIKDFTSTIKALAKWLDKGKKSSSLGKIVADVAKDAEEKMLSLV
;
A
#
# COMPACT_ATOMS: atom_id res chain seq x y z
N MET A 1 -7.54 0.85 33.21
CA MET A 1 -8.51 1.02 34.33
C MET A 1 -9.77 0.25 33.99
N SER A 2 -10.28 -0.62 34.86
CA SER A 2 -11.56 -1.32 34.62
C SER A 2 -12.72 -0.53 35.24
N ILE A 3 -13.79 -0.32 34.47
CA ILE A 3 -15.00 0.37 34.93
C ILE A 3 -15.76 -0.53 35.92
N LYS A 4 -16.23 0.00 37.07
CA LYS A 4 -16.97 -0.83 38.03
C LYS A 4 -18.43 -0.95 37.60
N ARG A 5 -19.04 -2.10 37.91
CA ARG A 5 -20.41 -2.48 37.52
C ARG A 5 -21.50 -1.42 37.81
N ASN A 6 -21.33 -0.60 38.84
CA ASN A 6 -22.30 0.44 39.22
C ASN A 6 -21.92 1.86 38.76
N ASP A 7 -20.76 2.04 38.13
CA ASP A 7 -20.28 3.35 37.66
C ASP A 7 -21.12 3.83 36.45
N PRO A 8 -21.18 5.15 36.20
CA PRO A 8 -21.74 5.70 34.96
C PRO A 8 -21.05 5.11 33.74
N CYS A 9 -21.83 4.71 32.73
CA CYS A 9 -21.32 4.08 31.53
C CYS A 9 -20.47 5.06 30.70
N THR A 10 -19.32 4.62 30.20
CA THR A 10 -18.38 5.42 29.38
C THR A 10 -18.90 5.77 27.99
N CYS A 11 -19.98 5.12 27.53
CA CYS A 11 -20.63 5.43 26.26
C CYS A 11 -21.47 6.73 26.28
N GLY A 12 -21.48 7.46 27.40
CA GLY A 12 -22.21 8.73 27.51
C GLY A 12 -23.72 8.60 27.71
N SER A 13 -24.25 7.39 27.88
CA SER A 13 -25.71 7.16 28.03
C SER A 13 -26.33 7.64 29.34
N GLY A 14 -25.52 8.06 30.33
CA GLY A 14 -25.97 8.43 31.68
C GLY A 14 -26.49 7.26 32.54
N LYS A 15 -26.55 6.03 32.01
CA LYS A 15 -26.96 4.82 32.74
C LYS A 15 -25.77 4.19 33.47
N LYS A 16 -26.03 3.36 34.50
CA LYS A 16 -24.99 2.51 35.12
C LYS A 16 -24.47 1.49 34.12
N TYR A 17 -23.17 1.19 34.09
CA TYR A 17 -22.55 0.23 33.16
C TYR A 17 -23.30 -1.11 33.09
N LYS A 18 -23.70 -1.68 34.25
CA LYS A 18 -24.51 -2.92 34.32
C LYS A 18 -25.90 -2.88 33.69
N LYS A 19 -26.42 -1.67 33.42
CA LYS A 19 -27.72 -1.43 32.79
C LYS A 19 -27.57 -0.88 31.37
N CYS A 20 -26.36 -0.83 30.83
CA CYS A 20 -26.06 -0.29 29.50
C CYS A 20 -25.10 -1.23 28.76
N CYS A 21 -23.83 -0.86 28.57
CA CYS A 21 -22.89 -1.64 27.76
C CYS A 21 -22.72 -3.09 28.26
N MET A 22 -22.77 -3.36 29.58
CA MET A 22 -22.73 -4.75 30.07
C MET A 22 -23.94 -5.59 29.64
N LEU A 23 -25.13 -4.98 29.50
CA LEU A 23 -26.30 -5.69 28.96
C LEU A 23 -26.14 -5.91 27.45
N GLN A 24 -25.60 -4.93 26.73
CA GLN A 24 -25.30 -5.07 25.30
C GLN A 24 -24.27 -6.17 25.06
N GLU A 25 -23.17 -6.18 25.82
CA GLU A 25 -22.15 -7.24 25.82
C GLU A 25 -22.77 -8.62 26.11
N ASN A 26 -23.65 -8.74 27.12
CA ASN A 26 -24.35 -10.00 27.40
C ASN A 26 -25.30 -10.42 26.27
N ILE A 27 -25.96 -9.48 25.59
CA ILE A 27 -26.83 -9.75 24.44
C ILE A 27 -26.01 -10.24 23.25
N ILE A 28 -24.87 -9.61 22.98
CA ILE A 28 -23.92 -10.02 21.93
C ILE A 28 -23.45 -11.46 22.20
N GLN A 29 -22.99 -11.75 23.41
CA GLN A 29 -22.58 -13.12 23.81
C GLN A 29 -23.70 -14.15 23.66
N LEU A 30 -24.95 -13.80 23.99
CA LEU A 30 -26.09 -14.69 23.80
C LEU A 30 -26.41 -14.94 22.32
N HIS A 31 -26.22 -13.95 21.45
CA HIS A 31 -26.43 -14.09 20.02
C HIS A 31 -25.34 -14.99 19.40
N GLU A 32 -24.07 -14.75 19.73
CA GLU A 32 -22.94 -15.60 19.29
C GLU A 32 -23.15 -17.08 19.68
N VAL A 33 -23.58 -17.35 20.93
CA VAL A 33 -23.88 -18.72 21.39
C VAL A 33 -25.03 -19.36 20.60
N LYS A 34 -26.02 -18.58 20.16
CA LYS A 34 -27.11 -19.09 19.31
C LYS A 34 -26.61 -19.41 17.91
N GLU A 35 -25.77 -18.55 17.32
CA GLU A 35 -25.16 -18.78 16.01
C GLU A 35 -24.26 -20.03 16.03
N GLU A 36 -23.42 -20.20 17.05
CA GLU A 36 -22.60 -21.41 17.23
C GLU A 36 -23.45 -22.68 17.28
N ARG A 37 -24.54 -22.67 18.07
CA ARG A 37 -25.46 -23.81 18.16
C ARG A 37 -26.17 -24.08 16.85
N PHE A 38 -26.56 -23.04 16.12
CA PHE A 38 -27.16 -23.17 14.80
C PHE A 38 -26.19 -23.85 13.83
N TYR A 39 -24.92 -23.43 13.78
CA TYR A 39 -23.89 -24.09 12.96
C TYR A 39 -23.60 -25.53 13.37
N GLN A 40 -23.57 -25.83 14.68
CA GLN A 40 -23.41 -27.21 15.17
C GLN A 40 -24.57 -28.10 14.69
N GLN A 41 -25.81 -27.61 14.78
CA GLN A 41 -26.98 -28.35 14.28
C GLN A 41 -26.91 -28.57 12.78
N LYS A 42 -26.52 -27.55 12.00
CA LYS A 42 -26.30 -27.68 10.55
C LYS A 42 -25.26 -28.76 10.26
N HIS A 43 -24.13 -28.75 10.96
CA HIS A 43 -23.07 -29.74 10.75
C HIS A 43 -23.53 -31.17 11.03
N VAL A 44 -24.25 -31.38 12.14
CA VAL A 44 -24.83 -32.69 12.49
C VAL A 44 -25.81 -33.16 11.41
N LEU A 45 -26.67 -32.28 10.91
CA LEU A 45 -27.63 -32.64 9.87
C LEU A 45 -26.96 -32.95 8.53
N VAL A 46 -25.93 -32.19 8.12
CA VAL A 46 -25.14 -32.51 6.92
C VAL A 46 -24.56 -33.92 7.00
N ILE A 47 -23.97 -34.31 8.14
CA ILE A 47 -23.43 -35.66 8.33
C ILE A 47 -24.53 -36.72 8.18
N LYS A 48 -25.68 -36.52 8.82
CA LYS A 48 -26.81 -37.47 8.73
C LYS A 48 -27.33 -37.65 7.31
N VAL A 49 -27.48 -36.55 6.56
CA VAL A 49 -27.95 -36.58 5.18
C VAL A 49 -26.93 -37.28 4.28
N LYS A 50 -25.64 -36.96 4.45
CA LYS A 50 -24.55 -37.60 3.71
C LYS A 50 -24.49 -39.11 3.97
N ASP A 51 -24.50 -39.51 5.24
CA ASP A 51 -24.49 -40.92 5.65
C ASP A 51 -25.70 -41.68 5.10
N PHE A 52 -26.86 -41.01 4.99
CA PHE A 52 -28.05 -41.58 4.38
C PHE A 52 -27.85 -41.81 2.88
N ILE A 53 -27.42 -40.80 2.13
CA ILE A 53 -27.20 -40.91 0.67
C ILE A 53 -26.17 -42.01 0.37
N GLU A 54 -25.06 -42.05 1.11
CA GLU A 54 -24.00 -43.05 0.91
C GLU A 54 -24.47 -44.50 1.17
N LYS A 55 -25.48 -44.70 2.02
CA LYS A 55 -26.10 -46.00 2.28
C LYS A 55 -27.24 -46.33 1.32
N ALA A 56 -27.92 -45.31 0.82
CA ALA A 56 -29.13 -45.46 0.02
C ALA A 56 -28.83 -45.80 -1.45
N ILE A 57 -27.62 -45.49 -1.95
CA ILE A 57 -27.21 -45.84 -3.33
C ILE A 57 -25.93 -46.68 -3.37
N PRO A 58 -25.79 -47.60 -4.36
CA PRO A 58 -24.58 -48.40 -4.53
C PRO A 58 -23.33 -47.56 -4.80
N THR A 59 -22.17 -48.03 -4.34
CA THR A 59 -20.89 -47.33 -4.54
C THR A 59 -20.56 -47.09 -6.01
N SER A 60 -20.94 -47.99 -6.92
CA SER A 60 -20.77 -47.80 -8.37
C SER A 60 -21.54 -46.59 -8.89
N GLN A 61 -22.75 -46.33 -8.38
CA GLN A 61 -23.55 -45.17 -8.75
C GLN A 61 -22.95 -43.87 -8.20
N LEU A 62 -22.39 -43.89 -6.98
CA LEU A 62 -21.64 -42.76 -6.44
C LEU A 62 -20.44 -42.38 -7.32
N TYR A 63 -19.71 -43.37 -7.87
CA TYR A 63 -18.62 -43.10 -8.80
C TYR A 63 -19.11 -42.52 -10.13
N GLN A 64 -20.25 -42.99 -10.64
CA GLN A 64 -20.86 -42.45 -11.86
C GLN A 64 -21.29 -40.99 -11.68
N LEU A 65 -21.97 -40.67 -10.59
CA LEU A 65 -22.39 -39.31 -10.24
C LEU A 65 -21.18 -38.38 -10.05
N HIS A 66 -20.10 -38.86 -9.43
CA HIS A 66 -18.87 -38.06 -9.29
C HIS A 66 -18.19 -37.80 -10.64
N SER A 67 -18.17 -38.81 -11.53
CA SER A 67 -17.69 -38.66 -12.89
C SER A 67 -18.54 -37.68 -13.70
N GLU A 68 -19.88 -37.76 -13.58
CA GLU A 68 -20.80 -36.80 -14.19
C GLU A 68 -20.52 -35.38 -13.70
N PHE A 69 -20.44 -35.17 -12.39
CA PHE A 69 -20.14 -33.87 -11.81
C PHE A 69 -18.81 -33.31 -12.33
N LYS A 70 -17.76 -34.12 -12.43
CA LYS A 70 -16.47 -33.71 -13.02
C LYS A 70 -16.58 -33.29 -14.47
N ASN A 71 -17.31 -34.05 -15.26
CA ASN A 71 -17.53 -33.75 -16.68
C ASN A 71 -18.31 -32.42 -16.83
N ARG A 72 -19.38 -32.25 -16.05
CA ARG A 72 -20.22 -31.05 -16.09
C ARG A 72 -19.52 -29.80 -15.56
N THR A 73 -18.61 -29.98 -14.61
CA THR A 73 -17.72 -28.89 -14.16
C THR A 73 -16.51 -28.66 -15.07
N ASN A 74 -16.38 -29.41 -16.17
CA ASN A 74 -15.23 -29.41 -17.06
C ASN A 74 -13.88 -29.54 -16.32
N HIS A 75 -13.86 -30.30 -15.22
CA HIS A 75 -12.68 -30.48 -14.37
C HIS A 75 -12.04 -29.16 -13.89
N SER A 76 -12.82 -28.08 -13.76
CA SER A 76 -12.34 -26.74 -13.40
C SER A 76 -11.87 -26.62 -11.94
N ILE A 77 -12.36 -27.49 -11.06
CA ILE A 77 -12.04 -27.49 -9.62
C ILE A 77 -10.80 -28.38 -9.39
N LYS A 78 -9.63 -27.75 -9.21
CA LYS A 78 -8.35 -28.48 -9.09
C LYS A 78 -8.07 -29.05 -7.69
N ASP A 79 -8.54 -28.38 -6.64
CA ASP A 79 -8.33 -28.85 -5.28
C ASP A 79 -9.27 -30.02 -4.97
N LYS A 80 -8.69 -31.19 -4.65
CA LYS A 80 -9.47 -32.41 -4.42
C LYS A 80 -10.38 -32.32 -3.20
N GLY A 81 -9.98 -31.57 -2.18
CA GLY A 81 -10.79 -31.38 -0.96
C GLY A 81 -12.03 -30.54 -1.25
N ALA A 82 -11.84 -29.39 -1.90
CA ALA A 82 -12.91 -28.51 -2.36
C ALA A 82 -13.83 -29.21 -3.36
N GLU A 83 -13.28 -29.94 -4.33
CA GLU A 83 -14.05 -30.72 -5.29
C GLU A 83 -14.99 -31.70 -4.58
N LYS A 84 -14.48 -32.47 -3.60
CA LYS A 84 -15.30 -33.41 -2.84
C LYS A 84 -16.38 -32.70 -2.02
N ALA A 85 -16.06 -31.58 -1.37
CA ALA A 85 -17.04 -30.82 -0.60
C ALA A 85 -18.17 -30.27 -1.48
N ILE A 86 -17.83 -29.71 -2.66
CA ILE A 86 -18.80 -29.18 -3.61
C ILE A 86 -19.63 -30.31 -4.23
N TYR A 87 -19.01 -31.45 -4.53
CA TYR A 87 -19.71 -32.63 -5.03
C TYR A 87 -20.74 -33.15 -4.01
N ASP A 88 -20.35 -33.29 -2.74
CA ASP A 88 -21.28 -33.71 -1.67
C ASP A 88 -22.43 -32.69 -1.52
N TYR A 89 -22.12 -31.39 -1.62
CA TYR A 89 -23.13 -30.33 -1.62
C TYR A 89 -24.09 -30.44 -2.81
N TRP A 90 -23.57 -30.75 -4.01
CA TRP A 90 -24.39 -30.97 -5.20
C TRP A 90 -25.33 -32.17 -5.05
N LEU A 91 -24.85 -33.29 -4.51
CA LEU A 91 -25.69 -34.46 -4.24
C LEU A 91 -26.84 -34.16 -3.26
N ILE A 92 -26.57 -33.35 -2.23
CA ILE A 92 -27.56 -33.04 -1.20
C ILE A 92 -28.65 -32.11 -1.75
N PHE A 93 -28.29 -31.04 -2.46
CA PHE A 93 -29.20 -29.92 -2.72
C PHE A 93 -29.68 -29.76 -4.16
N PHE A 94 -29.00 -30.37 -5.13
CA PHE A 94 -29.25 -30.10 -6.56
C PHE A 94 -29.47 -31.36 -7.39
N ASN A 95 -28.74 -32.45 -7.11
CA ASN A 95 -28.94 -33.70 -7.83
C ASN A 95 -30.29 -34.32 -7.49
N THR A 96 -31.08 -34.61 -8.53
CA THR A 96 -32.33 -35.38 -8.40
C THR A 96 -32.03 -36.85 -8.66
N PHE A 97 -32.36 -37.72 -7.70
CA PHE A 97 -32.15 -39.16 -7.80
C PHE A 97 -33.28 -39.84 -8.61
N GLU A 98 -33.14 -41.14 -8.91
CA GLU A 98 -34.12 -41.91 -9.70
C GLU A 98 -35.54 -41.91 -9.09
N ASN A 99 -35.66 -41.68 -7.79
CA ASN A 99 -36.93 -41.54 -7.09
C ASN A 99 -37.61 -40.17 -7.28
N GLY A 100 -37.00 -39.26 -8.05
CA GLY A 100 -37.53 -37.91 -8.31
C GLY A 100 -37.28 -36.90 -7.20
N PHE A 101 -36.55 -37.26 -6.14
CA PHE A 101 -36.23 -36.36 -5.02
C PHE A 101 -34.78 -35.89 -5.08
N ARG A 102 -34.52 -34.67 -4.62
CA ARG A 102 -33.17 -34.20 -4.28
C ARG A 102 -32.69 -34.88 -3.00
N GLY A 103 -31.38 -34.91 -2.74
CA GLY A 103 -30.81 -35.62 -1.60
C GLY A 103 -31.43 -35.26 -0.25
N ILE A 104 -31.63 -33.97 0.03
CA ILE A 104 -32.27 -33.49 1.25
C ILE A 104 -33.77 -33.84 1.33
N GLU A 105 -34.48 -33.81 0.20
CA GLU A 105 -35.90 -34.16 0.13
C GLU A 105 -36.10 -35.65 0.37
N TRP A 106 -35.24 -36.48 -0.24
CA TRP A 106 -35.25 -37.92 -0.05
C TRP A 106 -34.94 -38.29 1.40
N PHE A 107 -33.93 -37.65 2.00
CA PHE A 107 -33.61 -37.83 3.41
C PHE A 107 -34.80 -37.51 4.31
N LEU A 108 -35.45 -36.36 4.09
CA LEU A 108 -36.60 -35.92 4.87
C LEU A 108 -37.76 -36.91 4.73
N HIS A 109 -38.07 -37.36 3.51
CA HIS A 109 -39.14 -38.32 3.25
C HIS A 109 -38.95 -39.65 4.00
N GLU A 110 -37.73 -40.21 4.00
CA GLU A 110 -37.47 -41.53 4.60
C GLU A 110 -37.19 -41.50 6.11
N ASN A 111 -36.72 -40.35 6.64
CA ASN A 111 -36.26 -40.26 8.03
C ASN A 111 -37.12 -39.37 8.91
N GLU A 112 -38.21 -38.77 8.41
CA GLU A 112 -39.05 -37.80 9.12
C GLU A 112 -39.39 -38.21 10.57
N LEU A 113 -39.78 -39.47 10.77
CA LEU A 113 -40.19 -40.02 12.08
C LEU A 113 -39.03 -40.24 13.06
N ARG A 114 -37.78 -40.23 12.57
CA ARG A 114 -36.55 -40.45 13.36
C ARG A 114 -35.83 -39.15 13.70
N LEU A 115 -36.23 -38.04 13.10
CA LEU A 115 -35.66 -36.73 13.37
C LEU A 115 -36.24 -36.14 14.65
N SER A 116 -35.39 -35.44 15.42
CA SER A 116 -35.90 -34.53 16.44
C SER A 116 -36.69 -33.39 15.78
N GLN A 117 -37.55 -32.71 16.54
CA GLN A 117 -38.36 -31.60 16.02
C GLN A 117 -37.49 -30.51 15.37
N SER A 118 -36.37 -30.13 16.00
CA SER A 118 -35.44 -29.14 15.45
C SER A 118 -34.76 -29.61 14.15
N GLU A 119 -34.40 -30.88 14.05
CA GLU A 119 -33.79 -31.43 12.83
C GLU A 119 -34.80 -31.53 11.69
N LYS A 120 -36.05 -31.87 12.01
CA LYS A 120 -37.14 -31.90 11.05
C LYS A 120 -37.44 -30.51 10.48
N GLU A 121 -37.51 -29.50 11.35
CA GLU A 121 -37.71 -28.10 10.94
C GLU A 121 -36.56 -27.61 10.05
N MET A 122 -35.31 -27.91 10.42
CA MET A 122 -34.13 -27.55 9.64
C MET A 122 -34.11 -28.27 8.28
N ALA A 123 -34.34 -29.59 8.24
CA ALA A 123 -34.39 -30.37 7.00
C ALA A 123 -35.52 -29.92 6.07
N THR A 124 -36.69 -29.56 6.63
CA THR A 124 -37.81 -28.98 5.88
C THR A 124 -37.42 -27.63 5.28
N THR A 125 -36.75 -26.78 6.06
CA THR A 125 -36.23 -25.49 5.59
C THR A 125 -35.25 -25.71 4.44
N TRP A 126 -34.30 -26.63 4.60
CA TRP A 126 -33.29 -26.96 3.60
C TRP A 126 -33.88 -27.49 2.29
N ALA A 127 -34.91 -28.34 2.38
CA ALA A 127 -35.66 -28.82 1.21
C ALA A 127 -36.35 -27.66 0.45
N SER A 128 -36.78 -26.61 1.15
CA SER A 128 -37.41 -25.44 0.52
C SER A 128 -36.43 -24.39 -0.03
N LEU A 129 -35.13 -24.50 0.26
CA LEU A 129 -34.14 -23.52 -0.17
C LEU A 129 -34.00 -23.50 -1.68
N LYS A 130 -33.85 -22.28 -2.21
CA LYS A 130 -33.63 -22.02 -3.63
C LYS A 130 -32.25 -21.39 -3.84
N PRO A 131 -31.47 -21.88 -4.82
CA PRO A 131 -30.17 -21.31 -5.12
C PRO A 131 -30.29 -19.88 -5.62
N LYS A 132 -29.27 -19.07 -5.33
CA LYS A 132 -29.19 -17.67 -5.71
C LYS A 132 -27.78 -17.32 -6.14
N LEU A 133 -27.68 -16.56 -7.22
CA LEU A 133 -26.45 -15.88 -7.61
C LEU A 133 -26.50 -14.47 -7.01
N ILE A 134 -25.63 -14.20 -6.04
CA ILE A 134 -25.71 -12.99 -5.23
C ILE A 134 -24.35 -12.28 -5.14
N GLN A 135 -24.40 -10.97 -4.96
CA GLN A 135 -23.22 -10.11 -4.81
C GLN A 135 -23.39 -9.18 -3.61
N ALA A 136 -22.32 -8.96 -2.84
CA ALA A 136 -22.34 -7.98 -1.77
C ALA A 136 -22.47 -6.57 -2.36
N VAL A 137 -23.45 -5.82 -1.87
CA VAL A 137 -23.74 -4.45 -2.30
C VAL A 137 -23.66 -3.45 -1.18
N ASN A 138 -23.58 -3.88 0.08
CA ASN A 138 -23.38 -3.00 1.24
C ASN A 138 -22.84 -3.79 2.43
N LYS A 139 -22.31 -3.10 3.44
CA LYS A 139 -21.85 -3.68 4.71
C LYS A 139 -22.26 -2.78 5.88
N SER A 140 -22.68 -3.42 6.96
CA SER A 140 -22.85 -2.85 8.29
C SER A 140 -22.02 -3.66 9.29
N ASP A 141 -22.02 -3.26 10.56
CA ASP A 141 -21.28 -3.98 11.61
C ASP A 141 -21.80 -5.41 11.81
N GLU A 142 -23.12 -5.60 11.73
CA GLU A 142 -23.79 -6.88 12.04
C GLU A 142 -24.07 -7.75 10.80
N ALA A 143 -24.14 -7.14 9.61
CA ALA A 143 -24.49 -7.85 8.38
C ALA A 143 -23.86 -7.26 7.12
N ILE A 144 -23.61 -8.13 6.15
CA ILE A 144 -23.30 -7.78 4.76
C ILE A 144 -24.59 -7.93 3.94
N LEU A 145 -24.96 -6.90 3.22
CA LEU A 145 -26.13 -6.91 2.36
C LEU A 145 -25.76 -7.52 1.01
N PHE A 146 -26.33 -8.68 0.71
CA PHE A 146 -26.20 -9.32 -0.59
C PHE A 146 -27.43 -9.05 -1.45
N GLU A 147 -27.24 -8.78 -2.73
CA GLU A 147 -28.30 -8.63 -3.72
C GLU A 147 -28.26 -9.81 -4.70
N ASP A 148 -29.42 -10.39 -4.98
CA ASP A 148 -29.60 -11.34 -6.08
C ASP A 148 -29.44 -10.61 -7.41
N VAL A 149 -28.47 -11.05 -8.22
CA VAL A 149 -28.06 -10.32 -9.42
C VAL A 149 -29.15 -10.30 -10.49
N ILE A 150 -30.10 -11.24 -10.42
CA ILE A 150 -31.23 -11.37 -11.34
C ILE A 150 -32.45 -10.67 -10.77
N THR A 151 -32.89 -11.05 -9.56
CA THR A 151 -34.17 -10.58 -9.00
C THR A 151 -34.08 -9.23 -8.29
N LYS A 152 -32.85 -8.78 -7.99
CA LYS A 152 -32.56 -7.55 -7.22
C LYS A 152 -33.09 -7.58 -5.79
N GLN A 153 -33.53 -8.73 -5.30
CA GLN A 153 -33.90 -8.91 -3.90
C GLN A 153 -32.64 -8.89 -3.03
N GLN A 154 -32.72 -8.21 -1.89
CA GLN A 154 -31.61 -8.05 -0.96
C GLN A 154 -31.78 -8.89 0.31
N TYR A 155 -30.66 -9.37 0.84
CA TYR A 155 -30.58 -10.29 1.97
C TYR A 155 -29.50 -9.80 2.96
N PRO A 156 -29.86 -9.43 4.20
CA PRO A 156 -28.88 -9.13 5.23
C PRO A 156 -28.26 -10.43 5.73
N VAL A 157 -27.00 -10.69 5.37
CA VAL A 157 -26.26 -11.91 5.71
C VAL A 157 -25.36 -11.64 6.91
N SER A 158 -25.42 -12.48 7.96
CA SER A 158 -24.63 -12.29 9.19
C SER A 158 -23.12 -12.28 8.91
N THR A 159 -22.39 -11.38 9.57
CA THR A 159 -20.91 -11.28 9.54
C THR A 159 -20.21 -12.33 10.39
N PHE A 160 -20.95 -13.26 11.02
CA PHE A 160 -20.39 -14.37 11.80
C PHE A 160 -19.29 -15.11 11.03
N LYS A 161 -18.16 -15.37 11.69
CA LYS A 161 -16.92 -15.78 11.04
C LYS A 161 -17.05 -17.11 10.28
N GLU A 162 -17.81 -18.05 10.81
CA GLU A 162 -18.11 -19.34 10.20
C GLU A 162 -19.02 -19.20 8.98
N ASN A 163 -19.73 -18.07 8.85
CA ASN A 163 -20.55 -17.71 7.70
C ASN A 163 -19.72 -16.94 6.65
N ILE A 164 -19.05 -15.86 7.03
CA ILE A 164 -18.22 -15.06 6.14
C ILE A 164 -16.85 -14.88 6.81
N PRO A 165 -15.84 -15.69 6.44
CA PRO A 165 -14.57 -15.70 7.14
C PRO A 165 -13.79 -14.39 6.94
N ASN A 166 -13.81 -13.87 5.71
CA ASN A 166 -13.17 -12.62 5.33
C ASN A 166 -14.14 -11.82 4.47
N PHE A 167 -14.11 -10.49 4.63
CA PHE A 167 -14.88 -9.56 3.82
C PHE A 167 -14.00 -8.96 2.72
N VAL A 168 -14.57 -8.84 1.52
CA VAL A 168 -13.98 -8.12 0.38
C VAL A 168 -15.10 -7.32 -0.28
N PRO A 169 -14.90 -6.07 -0.72
CA PRO A 169 -15.95 -5.30 -1.38
C PRO A 169 -16.42 -5.98 -2.67
N TRP A 170 -17.72 -5.90 -2.97
CA TRP A 170 -18.34 -6.43 -4.20
C TRP A 170 -18.19 -7.93 -4.48
N PHE A 171 -17.61 -8.72 -3.58
CA PHE A 171 -17.55 -10.17 -3.71
C PHE A 171 -18.94 -10.81 -3.81
N GLY A 172 -19.05 -11.91 -4.54
CA GLY A 172 -20.31 -12.64 -4.67
C GLY A 172 -20.13 -14.15 -4.71
N THR A 173 -21.24 -14.88 -4.71
CA THR A 173 -21.22 -16.34 -4.80
C THR A 173 -22.53 -16.89 -5.37
N LEU A 174 -22.50 -18.17 -5.75
CA LEU A 174 -23.68 -18.99 -6.00
C LEU A 174 -23.93 -19.85 -4.76
N GLY A 175 -25.08 -19.69 -4.10
CA GLY A 175 -25.35 -20.39 -2.85
C GLY A 175 -26.81 -20.44 -2.43
N LEU A 176 -27.07 -21.15 -1.34
CA LEU A 176 -28.37 -21.22 -0.68
C LEU A 176 -28.34 -20.32 0.57
N LEU A 177 -29.37 -19.49 0.74
CA LEU A 177 -29.50 -18.62 1.91
C LEU A 177 -30.61 -19.13 2.83
N GLU A 178 -30.26 -19.42 4.07
CA GLU A 178 -31.16 -19.88 5.11
C GLU A 178 -31.40 -18.75 6.12
N LYS A 179 -32.67 -18.43 6.38
CA LYS A 179 -33.03 -17.41 7.36
C LYS A 179 -32.95 -17.98 8.77
N PHE A 180 -32.26 -17.27 9.67
CA PHE A 180 -32.23 -17.56 11.10
C PHE A 180 -32.33 -16.24 11.87
N GLU A 181 -33.36 -16.14 12.72
CA GLU A 181 -33.78 -14.88 13.34
C GLU A 181 -33.96 -13.76 12.29
N GLN A 182 -33.24 -12.64 12.42
CA GLN A 182 -33.29 -11.50 11.49
C GLN A 182 -32.31 -11.58 10.31
N PHE A 183 -31.36 -12.52 10.34
CA PHE A 183 -30.29 -12.61 9.34
C PHE A 183 -30.43 -13.83 8.44
N TYR A 184 -29.67 -13.80 7.34
CA TYR A 184 -29.46 -14.93 6.46
C TYR A 184 -28.07 -15.51 6.66
N TYR A 185 -27.96 -16.83 6.45
CA TYR A 185 -26.72 -17.58 6.54
C TYR A 185 -26.57 -18.44 5.29
N PHE A 186 -25.34 -18.56 4.79
CA PHE A 186 -25.08 -19.51 3.72
C PHE A 186 -25.29 -20.93 4.23
N ASN A 187 -25.97 -21.74 3.43
CA ASN A 187 -26.07 -23.16 3.64
C ASN A 187 -25.05 -23.89 2.75
N GLY A 188 -24.26 -24.78 3.36
CA GLY A 188 -23.27 -25.59 2.67
C GLY A 188 -22.05 -24.82 2.14
N VAL A 189 -21.57 -25.23 0.97
CA VAL A 189 -20.33 -24.74 0.38
C VAL A 189 -20.57 -23.43 -0.36
N ARG A 190 -19.64 -22.49 -0.20
CA ARG A 190 -19.65 -21.18 -0.84
C ARG A 190 -18.26 -20.87 -1.40
N ILE A 191 -18.23 -20.41 -2.64
CA ILE A 191 -17.00 -19.96 -3.30
C ILE A 191 -17.20 -18.50 -3.62
N PHE A 192 -16.56 -17.64 -2.85
CA PHE A 192 -16.60 -16.21 -3.09
C PHE A 192 -15.68 -15.84 -4.25
N LYS A 193 -16.18 -14.99 -5.14
CA LYS A 193 -15.49 -14.56 -6.35
C LYS A 193 -15.70 -13.07 -6.61
N ASP A 194 -14.84 -12.53 -7.46
CA ASP A 194 -14.85 -11.15 -7.94
C ASP A 194 -16.10 -10.82 -8.78
N PRO A 195 -16.39 -9.52 -9.00
CA PRO A 195 -17.56 -9.07 -9.77
C PRO A 195 -17.60 -9.59 -11.22
N ASP A 196 -16.45 -9.70 -11.90
CA ASP A 196 -16.41 -10.21 -13.27
C ASP A 196 -16.85 -11.67 -13.32
N SER A 197 -16.40 -12.48 -12.35
CA SER A 197 -16.81 -13.87 -12.19
C SER A 197 -18.31 -14.03 -11.96
N ILE A 198 -18.91 -13.14 -11.16
CA ILE A 198 -20.37 -13.12 -10.93
C ILE A 198 -21.11 -12.75 -12.20
N LYS A 199 -20.63 -11.76 -12.95
CA LYS A 199 -21.21 -11.37 -14.23
C LYS A 199 -21.13 -12.49 -15.27
N ARG A 200 -20.01 -13.24 -15.33
CA ARG A 200 -19.88 -14.41 -16.21
C ARG A 200 -20.89 -15.50 -15.84
N ALA A 201 -21.03 -15.80 -14.55
CA ALA A 201 -22.04 -16.75 -14.08
C ALA A 201 -23.47 -16.31 -14.41
N ALA A 202 -23.78 -15.01 -14.26
CA ALA A 202 -25.09 -14.44 -14.59
C ALA A 202 -25.38 -14.57 -16.10
N LYS A 203 -24.41 -14.23 -16.96
CA LYS A 203 -24.53 -14.40 -18.41
C LYS A 203 -24.76 -15.88 -18.78
N LYS A 204 -24.00 -16.79 -18.17
CA LYS A 204 -24.18 -18.24 -18.41
C LYS A 204 -25.58 -18.72 -18.02
N LEU A 205 -26.10 -18.22 -16.90
CA LEU A 205 -27.46 -18.51 -16.45
C LEU A 205 -28.51 -17.98 -17.45
N GLU A 206 -28.37 -16.75 -17.94
CA GLU A 206 -29.25 -16.17 -18.95
C GLU A 206 -29.25 -17.00 -20.25
N GLU A 207 -28.07 -17.44 -20.70
CA GLU A 207 -27.92 -18.32 -21.87
C GLU A 207 -28.67 -19.65 -21.69
N ILE A 208 -28.54 -20.30 -20.52
CA ILE A 208 -29.22 -21.57 -20.20
C ILE A 208 -30.74 -21.36 -20.16
N VAL A 209 -31.21 -20.35 -19.44
CA VAL A 209 -32.64 -20.02 -19.33
C VAL A 209 -33.25 -19.79 -20.72
N SER A 210 -32.54 -19.07 -21.60
CA SER A 210 -33.01 -18.84 -22.97
C SER A 210 -32.98 -20.09 -23.84
N ALA A 211 -31.96 -20.94 -23.71
CA ALA A 211 -31.79 -22.15 -24.53
C ALA A 211 -32.79 -23.25 -24.16
N GLU A 212 -32.91 -23.53 -22.86
CA GLU A 212 -33.73 -24.63 -22.32
C GLU A 212 -35.19 -24.22 -22.08
N LYS A 213 -35.51 -22.91 -22.11
CA LYS A 213 -36.85 -22.36 -21.86
C LYS A 213 -37.42 -22.75 -20.49
N ILE A 214 -36.56 -22.81 -19.48
CA ILE A 214 -36.91 -23.12 -18.08
C ILE A 214 -36.87 -21.85 -17.23
N SER A 215 -37.39 -21.92 -16.00
CA SER A 215 -37.28 -20.79 -15.06
C SER A 215 -35.84 -20.62 -14.57
N THR A 216 -35.48 -19.42 -14.14
CA THR A 216 -34.16 -19.13 -13.52
C THR A 216 -33.88 -20.04 -12.33
N GLU A 217 -34.89 -20.30 -11.50
CA GLU A 217 -34.76 -21.18 -10.34
C GLU A 217 -34.45 -22.61 -10.76
N GLN A 218 -35.15 -23.12 -11.79
CA GLN A 218 -34.90 -24.46 -12.32
C GLN A 218 -33.50 -24.56 -12.94
N ALA A 219 -33.08 -23.55 -13.70
CA ALA A 219 -31.75 -23.51 -14.30
C ALA A 219 -30.63 -23.53 -13.24
N LEU A 220 -30.80 -22.80 -12.13
CA LEU A 220 -29.83 -22.77 -11.03
C LEU A 220 -29.73 -24.11 -10.28
N VAL A 221 -30.78 -24.93 -10.29
CA VAL A 221 -30.77 -26.28 -9.70
C VAL A 221 -30.20 -27.28 -10.70
N ASP A 222 -30.79 -27.37 -11.88
CA ASP A 222 -30.48 -28.40 -12.87
C ASP A 222 -29.09 -28.23 -13.46
N PHE A 223 -28.64 -26.98 -13.65
CA PHE A 223 -27.35 -26.63 -14.26
C PHE A 223 -26.37 -26.01 -13.25
N PHE A 224 -26.51 -26.34 -11.96
CA PHE A 224 -25.60 -25.86 -10.92
C PHE A 224 -24.12 -26.07 -11.27
N PRO A 225 -23.67 -27.27 -11.73
CA PRO A 225 -22.26 -27.49 -12.09
C PRO A 225 -21.75 -26.55 -13.20
N GLU A 226 -22.56 -26.30 -14.24
CA GLU A 226 -22.17 -25.47 -15.38
C GLU A 226 -22.06 -23.99 -15.00
N ILE A 227 -22.99 -23.51 -14.17
CA ILE A 227 -22.97 -22.13 -13.67
C ILE A 227 -21.79 -21.95 -12.69
N LEU A 228 -21.52 -22.96 -11.85
CA LEU A 228 -20.35 -22.97 -10.98
C LEU A 228 -19.05 -22.93 -11.77
N THR A 229 -18.97 -23.62 -12.91
CA THR A 229 -17.81 -23.52 -13.80
C THR A 229 -17.67 -22.10 -14.34
N ALA A 230 -18.74 -21.46 -14.80
CA ALA A 230 -18.65 -20.07 -15.26
C ALA A 230 -18.20 -19.10 -14.16
N LEU A 231 -18.60 -19.37 -12.90
CA LEU A 231 -18.18 -18.62 -11.72
C LEU A 231 -16.70 -18.84 -11.36
N THR A 232 -16.18 -20.06 -11.55
CA THR A 232 -14.83 -20.43 -11.07
C THR A 232 -13.76 -20.39 -12.15
N THR A 233 -14.15 -20.44 -13.43
CA THR A 233 -13.25 -20.37 -14.57
C THR A 233 -12.65 -18.98 -14.67
N ASN A 234 -11.33 -18.91 -14.65
CA ASN A 234 -10.62 -17.71 -15.06
C ASN A 234 -10.73 -17.63 -16.58
N GLU A 235 -11.26 -16.54 -17.14
CA GLU A 235 -11.12 -16.35 -18.58
C GLU A 235 -9.62 -16.36 -18.91
N GLU A 236 -9.24 -17.19 -19.88
CA GLU A 236 -7.97 -17.04 -20.59
C GLU A 236 -8.07 -15.72 -21.35
N ARG A 237 -7.83 -14.62 -20.63
CA ARG A 237 -7.64 -13.29 -21.22
C ARG A 237 -6.61 -13.46 -22.33
N PRO A 238 -6.84 -12.92 -23.54
CA PRO A 238 -5.95 -13.13 -24.67
C PRO A 238 -4.51 -12.80 -24.26
N GLN A 239 -3.71 -13.83 -24.01
CA GLN A 239 -2.31 -13.69 -23.65
C GLN A 239 -1.53 -13.38 -24.91
N LYS A 240 -1.76 -12.23 -25.54
CA LYS A 240 -0.79 -11.74 -26.53
C LYS A 240 0.41 -11.29 -25.72
N PRO A 241 1.50 -12.08 -25.70
CA PRO A 241 2.62 -11.76 -24.86
C PRO A 241 3.14 -10.39 -25.30
N THR A 242 3.35 -9.49 -24.34
CA THR A 242 3.91 -8.18 -24.66
C THR A 242 5.42 -8.31 -24.54
N GLU A 243 6.15 -7.91 -25.58
CA GLU A 243 7.59 -7.81 -25.52
C GLU A 243 7.95 -6.52 -24.79
N ILE A 244 8.73 -6.65 -23.72
CA ILE A 244 9.33 -5.51 -23.04
C ILE A 244 10.81 -5.56 -23.29
N THR A 245 11.34 -4.47 -23.83
CA THR A 245 12.78 -4.28 -24.01
C THR A 245 13.33 -3.44 -22.88
N HIS A 246 14.29 -4.00 -22.15
CA HIS A 246 15.11 -3.28 -21.19
C HIS A 246 16.33 -2.72 -21.91
N TYR A 247 16.63 -1.45 -21.67
CA TYR A 247 17.82 -0.78 -22.14
C TYR A 247 18.72 -0.48 -20.94
N ASN A 248 19.97 -0.93 -20.99
CA ASN A 248 20.96 -0.73 -19.95
C ASN A 248 22.14 0.06 -20.52
N LEU A 249 22.20 1.35 -20.21
CA LEU A 249 23.29 2.24 -20.58
C LEU A 249 24.40 2.16 -19.53
N LYS A 250 25.62 1.87 -19.96
CA LYS A 250 26.77 1.63 -19.07
C LYS A 250 27.93 2.58 -19.32
N TYR A 251 28.49 3.10 -18.24
CA TYR A 251 29.70 3.92 -18.21
C TYR A 251 30.69 3.37 -17.18
N ASN A 252 31.98 3.49 -17.49
CA ASN A 252 33.04 3.30 -16.53
C ASN A 252 33.33 4.63 -15.82
N VAL A 253 33.24 4.62 -14.50
CA VAL A 253 33.44 5.75 -13.58
C VAL A 253 34.92 5.88 -13.26
N LEU A 254 35.49 7.02 -13.66
CA LEU A 254 36.88 7.40 -13.43
C LEU A 254 37.03 8.36 -12.25
N ASN A 255 35.99 9.14 -11.97
CA ASN A 255 35.92 10.06 -10.83
C ASN A 255 34.58 9.90 -10.10
N ASP A 256 34.62 9.18 -9.00
CA ASP A 256 33.44 8.87 -8.20
C ASP A 256 32.75 10.12 -7.63
N SER A 257 33.54 11.10 -7.17
CA SER A 257 33.03 12.34 -6.60
C SER A 257 32.33 13.21 -7.64
N ALA A 258 32.79 13.21 -8.89
CA ALA A 258 32.13 13.95 -9.97
C ALA A 258 30.76 13.34 -10.30
N VAL A 259 30.67 12.00 -10.36
CA VAL A 259 29.40 11.30 -10.59
C VAL A 259 28.44 11.50 -9.41
N ALA A 260 28.93 11.45 -8.17
CA ALA A 260 28.10 11.75 -7.00
C ALA A 260 27.57 13.19 -7.06
N ASN A 261 28.40 14.18 -7.36
CA ASN A 261 27.97 15.57 -7.51
C ASN A 261 26.91 15.73 -8.61
N PHE A 262 27.10 15.09 -9.76
CA PHE A 262 26.10 15.08 -10.83
C PHE A 262 24.75 14.56 -10.30
N VAL A 263 24.72 13.35 -9.73
CA VAL A 263 23.49 12.72 -9.21
C VAL A 263 22.81 13.57 -8.14
N HIS A 264 23.59 14.22 -7.27
CA HIS A 264 23.06 15.11 -6.23
C HIS A 264 22.58 16.47 -6.77
N SER A 265 23.11 16.94 -7.89
CA SER A 265 22.75 18.23 -8.50
C SER A 265 21.47 18.19 -9.34
N GLN A 266 21.06 17.01 -9.82
CA GLN A 266 19.88 16.88 -10.67
C GLN A 266 18.59 16.85 -9.84
N GLU A 267 17.73 17.86 -10.02
CA GLU A 267 16.42 17.93 -9.34
C GLU A 267 15.51 16.75 -9.67
N ALA A 268 15.59 16.25 -10.90
CA ALA A 268 14.81 15.12 -11.37
C ALA A 268 15.31 13.76 -10.81
N ILE A 269 16.45 13.70 -10.12
CA ILE A 269 16.99 12.44 -9.58
C ILE A 269 16.63 12.28 -8.09
N VAL A 270 15.86 11.25 -7.78
CA VAL A 270 15.62 10.80 -6.40
C VAL A 270 16.70 9.81 -6.00
N ILE A 271 17.34 10.02 -4.86
CA ILE A 271 18.40 9.14 -4.36
C ILE A 271 17.75 8.19 -3.37
N ASP A 272 17.86 6.90 -3.63
CA ASP A 272 17.36 5.85 -2.73
C ASP A 272 18.43 5.48 -1.69
N SER A 273 19.70 5.40 -2.12
CA SER A 273 20.87 5.19 -1.27
C SER A 273 22.11 5.57 -2.07
N TRP A 274 23.05 6.35 -1.51
CA TRP A 274 24.28 6.72 -2.24
C TRP A 274 25.50 6.67 -1.32
N ASN A 275 25.78 5.47 -0.80
CA ASN A 275 26.89 5.20 0.10
C ASN A 275 27.89 4.20 -0.52
N PHE A 276 28.94 3.84 0.21
CA PHE A 276 30.00 2.94 -0.29
C PHE A 276 29.48 1.53 -0.61
N GLU A 277 28.48 1.04 0.12
CA GLU A 277 27.93 -0.30 -0.06
C GLU A 277 26.87 -0.35 -1.17
N LYS A 278 26.17 0.77 -1.41
CA LYS A 278 25.00 0.83 -2.29
C LYS A 278 24.82 2.23 -2.87
N LYS A 279 24.88 2.32 -4.21
CA LYS A 279 24.58 3.54 -4.98
C LYS A 279 23.42 3.27 -5.92
N LEU A 280 22.24 3.73 -5.52
CA LEU A 280 20.97 3.63 -6.21
C LEU A 280 20.23 4.98 -6.19
N ALA A 281 19.76 5.37 -7.35
CA ALA A 281 18.91 6.52 -7.56
C ALA A 281 17.90 6.22 -8.67
N SER A 282 16.90 7.06 -8.80
CA SER A 282 15.82 6.95 -9.78
C SER A 282 15.64 8.29 -10.45
N TRP A 283 15.56 8.30 -11.78
CA TRP A 283 15.19 9.50 -12.54
C TRP A 283 13.66 9.59 -12.58
N VAL A 284 13.08 10.66 -12.05
CA VAL A 284 11.65 10.79 -11.77
C VAL A 284 11.10 12.08 -12.35
N THR A 285 9.95 11.99 -13.02
CA THR A 285 9.18 13.11 -13.55
C THR A 285 7.73 13.08 -13.05
N ASP A 286 6.93 14.06 -13.47
CA ASP A 286 5.48 14.13 -13.32
C ASP A 286 5.06 13.88 -11.87
N TRP A 287 5.60 14.70 -10.98
CA TRP A 287 5.25 14.60 -9.58
C TRP A 287 3.81 15.03 -9.37
N HIS A 288 3.12 14.26 -8.53
CA HIS A 288 1.77 14.51 -8.11
C HIS A 288 1.68 14.45 -6.60
N GLU A 289 0.84 15.32 -6.06
CA GLU A 289 0.45 15.32 -4.67
C GLU A 289 -0.91 14.63 -4.54
N TYR A 290 -0.92 13.50 -3.83
CA TYR A 290 -2.11 12.77 -3.43
C TYR A 290 -2.52 13.23 -2.02
N LYS A 291 -3.61 13.99 -1.94
CA LYS A 291 -4.26 14.42 -0.69
C LYS A 291 -5.54 13.66 -0.48
N ASP A 292 -5.82 13.28 0.75
CA ASP A 292 -6.95 12.42 1.08
C ASP A 292 -7.49 12.79 2.46
N SER A 293 -8.81 12.81 2.64
CA SER A 293 -9.42 13.17 3.92
C SER A 293 -9.10 12.19 5.06
N GLU A 294 -8.67 10.96 4.76
CA GLU A 294 -8.18 9.99 5.74
C GLU A 294 -6.65 10.05 5.93
N LEU A 295 -5.98 11.02 5.29
CA LEU A 295 -4.56 11.30 5.44
C LEU A 295 -4.32 12.65 6.12
N ASN A 296 -3.42 12.65 7.09
CA ASN A 296 -2.96 13.89 7.73
C ASN A 296 -1.98 14.68 6.84
N LYS A 297 -1.25 13.98 5.96
CA LYS A 297 -0.21 14.53 5.09
C LYS A 297 -0.28 13.88 3.71
N PRO A 298 0.04 14.62 2.64
CA PRO A 298 -0.02 14.09 1.30
C PRO A 298 1.02 12.99 1.04
N VAL A 299 0.69 12.11 0.09
CA VAL A 299 1.64 11.19 -0.53
C VAL A 299 2.10 11.82 -1.83
N LEU A 300 3.42 11.87 -2.05
CA LEU A 300 3.99 12.34 -3.31
C LEU A 300 4.25 11.15 -4.21
N VAL A 301 3.72 11.17 -5.43
CA VAL A 301 3.91 10.11 -6.41
C VAL A 301 4.60 10.70 -7.63
N GLY A 302 5.62 10.03 -8.15
CA GLY A 302 6.30 10.43 -9.38
C GLY A 302 6.53 9.25 -10.33
N ASN A 303 6.58 9.54 -11.62
CA ASN A 303 6.83 8.58 -12.68
C ASN A 303 8.34 8.32 -12.81
N VAL A 304 8.78 7.08 -12.64
CA VAL A 304 10.18 6.67 -12.74
C VAL A 304 10.51 6.37 -14.20
N LEU A 305 11.31 7.26 -14.79
CA LEU A 305 11.83 7.16 -16.16
C LEU A 305 12.92 6.09 -16.29
N GLY A 306 13.70 5.88 -15.23
CA GLY A 306 14.69 4.81 -15.17
C GLY A 306 15.45 4.77 -13.85
N SER A 307 16.13 3.66 -13.60
CA SER A 307 16.94 3.47 -12.40
C SER A 307 18.42 3.67 -12.70
N ILE A 308 19.08 4.40 -11.81
CA ILE A 308 20.50 4.70 -11.84
C ILE A 308 21.16 3.90 -10.74
N SER A 309 22.22 3.19 -11.07
CA SER A 309 22.98 2.42 -10.10
C SER A 309 24.47 2.52 -10.38
N GLN A 310 25.29 2.48 -9.34
CA GLN A 310 26.73 2.36 -9.50
C GLN A 310 27.25 1.20 -8.67
N THR A 311 27.92 0.24 -9.33
CA THR A 311 28.57 -0.88 -8.66
C THR A 311 30.04 -0.91 -9.08
N ASN A 312 30.95 -0.88 -8.11
CA ASN A 312 32.37 -0.67 -8.36
C ASN A 312 32.58 0.62 -9.20
N ASN A 313 33.26 0.49 -10.34
CA ASN A 313 33.50 1.57 -11.29
C ASN A 313 32.50 1.54 -12.47
N GLU A 314 31.37 0.85 -12.38
CA GLU A 314 30.37 0.84 -13.46
C GLU A 314 29.11 1.60 -13.02
N LEU A 315 28.79 2.68 -13.72
CA LEU A 315 27.52 3.40 -13.64
C LEU A 315 26.57 2.83 -14.68
N THR A 316 25.38 2.42 -14.25
CA THR A 316 24.34 1.84 -15.10
C THR A 316 23.05 2.63 -14.97
N PHE A 317 22.46 3.00 -16.10
CA PHE A 317 21.09 3.50 -16.20
C PHE A 317 20.22 2.47 -16.91
N ASN A 318 19.12 2.07 -16.27
CA ASN A 318 18.18 1.07 -16.79
C ASN A 318 16.81 1.70 -17.04
N THR A 319 16.26 1.50 -18.23
CA THR A 319 14.94 2.00 -18.63
C THR A 319 14.23 1.04 -19.59
N PHE A 320 12.93 1.22 -19.78
CA PHE A 320 12.13 0.50 -20.77
C PHE A 320 11.95 1.28 -22.07
N GLU A 321 12.36 2.55 -22.11
CA GLU A 321 12.16 3.42 -23.27
C GLU A 321 13.49 3.81 -23.91
N LYS A 322 13.58 3.65 -25.23
CA LYS A 322 14.82 3.93 -25.96
C LYS A 322 15.20 5.41 -25.95
N ASN A 323 14.23 6.31 -26.11
CA ASN A 323 14.43 7.76 -26.08
C ASN A 323 15.08 8.23 -24.78
N LEU A 324 14.68 7.65 -23.64
CA LEU A 324 15.23 8.01 -22.33
C LEU A 324 16.70 7.62 -22.18
N VAL A 325 17.17 6.62 -22.93
CA VAL A 325 18.61 6.28 -22.99
C VAL A 325 19.40 7.42 -23.60
N ASP A 326 18.92 7.95 -24.73
CA ASP A 326 19.58 9.04 -25.45
C ASP A 326 19.54 10.33 -24.62
N GLU A 327 18.40 10.64 -24.00
CA GLU A 327 18.26 11.82 -23.11
C GLU A 327 19.16 11.74 -21.87
N PHE A 328 19.22 10.59 -21.19
CA PHE A 328 20.09 10.43 -20.03
C PHE A 328 21.57 10.48 -20.41
N LYS A 329 21.91 9.93 -21.59
CA LYS A 329 23.25 10.02 -22.15
C LYS A 329 23.66 11.47 -22.40
N ASP A 330 22.81 12.25 -23.06
CA ASP A 330 23.07 13.67 -23.33
C ASP A 330 23.21 14.45 -22.02
N MET A 331 22.37 14.16 -21.02
CA MET A 331 22.45 14.75 -19.68
C MET A 331 23.81 14.47 -19.02
N LEU A 332 24.28 13.21 -19.04
CA LEU A 332 25.58 12.83 -18.49
C LEU A 332 26.74 13.51 -19.22
N GLU A 333 26.77 13.45 -20.55
CA GLU A 333 27.88 13.96 -21.36
C GLU A 333 27.95 15.50 -21.39
N SER A 334 26.86 16.19 -21.05
CA SER A 334 26.83 17.65 -20.93
C SER A 334 27.45 18.18 -19.62
N GLU A 335 27.37 17.41 -18.53
CA GLU A 335 27.80 17.81 -17.19
C GLU A 335 29.11 17.12 -16.75
N LEU A 336 29.42 15.95 -17.31
CA LEU A 336 30.61 15.16 -16.98
C LEU A 336 31.53 15.00 -18.19
N ASP A 337 32.81 15.31 -17.99
CA ASP A 337 33.82 15.18 -19.03
C ASP A 337 34.46 13.78 -19.08
N SER A 338 35.33 13.56 -20.07
CA SER A 338 36.06 12.30 -20.25
C SER A 338 37.03 11.95 -19.11
N SER A 339 37.27 12.86 -18.17
CA SER A 339 38.06 12.59 -16.96
C SER A 339 37.20 12.00 -15.83
N ALA A 340 35.86 12.15 -15.91
CA ALA A 340 34.92 11.63 -14.93
C ALA A 340 34.29 10.30 -15.34
N ILE A 341 33.92 10.13 -16.62
CA ILE A 341 33.25 8.93 -17.13
C ILE A 341 33.77 8.53 -18.52
N SER A 342 33.58 7.26 -18.87
CA SER A 342 33.86 6.72 -20.20
C SER A 342 32.77 5.74 -20.64
N PHE A 343 32.19 5.96 -21.82
CA PHE A 343 31.11 5.14 -22.35
C PHE A 343 31.55 3.69 -22.58
N ILE A 344 30.72 2.72 -22.17
CA ILE A 344 30.96 1.29 -22.40
C ILE A 344 30.04 0.77 -23.50
N THR A 345 28.73 0.72 -23.24
CA THR A 345 27.75 0.07 -24.12
C THR A 345 26.31 0.50 -23.78
N VAL A 346 25.39 0.20 -24.70
CA VAL A 346 23.96 0.11 -24.42
C VAL A 346 23.55 -1.33 -24.69
N ASP A 347 23.30 -2.09 -23.62
CA ASP A 347 22.82 -3.46 -23.73
C ASP A 347 21.30 -3.47 -23.80
N THR A 348 20.73 -4.31 -24.69
CA THR A 348 19.27 -4.48 -24.80
C THR A 348 18.88 -5.90 -24.45
N HIS A 349 17.94 -6.06 -23.53
CA HIS A 349 17.35 -7.36 -23.19
C HIS A 349 15.84 -7.32 -23.41
N THR A 350 15.36 -8.11 -24.37
CA THR A 350 13.91 -8.23 -24.60
C THR A 350 13.41 -9.49 -23.92
N GLN A 351 12.42 -9.32 -23.06
CA GLN A 351 11.72 -10.42 -22.42
C GLN A 351 10.24 -10.36 -22.75
N THR A 352 9.65 -11.54 -22.86
CA THR A 352 8.23 -11.70 -23.09
C THR A 352 7.51 -11.77 -21.75
N ILE A 353 6.65 -10.79 -21.46
CA ILE A 353 5.85 -10.77 -20.24
C ILE A 353 4.38 -11.17 -20.52
N PRO A 354 3.68 -11.72 -19.51
CA PRO A 354 2.24 -11.96 -19.61
C PRO A 354 1.47 -10.68 -19.92
N TYR A 355 0.50 -10.76 -20.84
CA TYR A 355 -0.44 -9.70 -21.19
C TYR A 355 -1.24 -9.28 -19.97
N GLN A 356 -0.89 -8.14 -19.35
CA GLN A 356 -1.64 -7.38 -18.32
C GLN A 356 -0.73 -6.51 -17.45
N VAL A 357 0.60 -6.61 -17.56
CA VAL A 357 1.50 -5.72 -16.81
C VAL A 357 1.73 -4.45 -17.62
N GLU A 358 0.91 -3.43 -17.37
CA GLU A 358 1.35 -2.05 -17.60
C GLU A 358 2.40 -1.76 -16.53
N LEU A 359 3.68 -1.70 -16.91
CA LEU A 359 4.75 -1.35 -15.98
C LEU A 359 4.68 0.15 -15.68
N LYS A 360 3.77 0.54 -14.79
CA LYS A 360 3.83 1.85 -14.14
C LYS A 360 4.94 1.82 -13.11
N ASN A 361 6.15 2.16 -13.55
CA ASN A 361 7.25 2.35 -12.64
C ASN A 361 7.04 3.70 -11.95
N THR A 362 6.48 3.68 -10.74
CA THR A 362 6.21 4.89 -9.97
C THR A 362 6.90 4.81 -8.62
N ILE A 363 7.38 5.94 -8.13
CA ILE A 363 7.89 6.06 -6.77
C ILE A 363 6.87 6.80 -5.93
N ALA A 364 6.67 6.34 -4.69
CA ALA A 364 5.85 7.03 -3.71
C ALA A 364 6.71 7.46 -2.54
N SER A 365 6.55 8.69 -2.10
CA SER A 365 7.14 9.21 -0.88
C SER A 365 6.05 9.69 0.07
N PHE A 366 6.22 9.32 1.33
CA PHE A 366 5.34 9.70 2.42
C PHE A 366 6.17 10.06 3.64
N GLN A 367 5.61 10.92 4.49
CA GLN A 367 6.26 11.32 5.75
C GLN A 367 6.05 10.27 6.84
N GLU A 368 6.94 10.28 7.83
CA GLU A 368 6.87 9.40 9.00
C GLU A 368 5.48 9.45 9.66
N GLY A 369 4.91 8.27 9.93
CA GLY A 369 3.55 8.12 10.47
C GLY A 369 2.44 7.93 9.44
N THR A 370 2.72 8.00 8.13
CA THR A 370 1.75 7.65 7.08
C THR A 370 1.70 6.14 6.89
N ALA A 371 0.51 5.56 6.80
CA ALA A 371 0.37 4.12 6.59
C ALA A 371 0.84 3.74 5.17
N PRO A 372 1.74 2.75 5.01
CA PRO A 372 2.39 2.49 3.71
C PRO A 372 1.44 2.12 2.56
N TYR A 373 0.27 1.54 2.86
CA TYR A 373 -0.71 1.15 1.83
C TYR A 373 -1.32 2.33 1.08
N PHE A 374 -1.23 3.57 1.59
CA PHE A 374 -1.63 4.77 0.85
C PHE A 374 -0.73 5.06 -0.35
N ALA A 375 0.52 4.57 -0.35
CA ALA A 375 1.35 4.62 -1.55
C ALA A 375 0.70 3.84 -2.69
N LEU A 376 0.18 2.65 -2.40
CA LEU A 376 -0.51 1.82 -3.38
C LEU A 376 -1.79 2.49 -3.89
N TYR A 377 -2.55 3.16 -3.02
CA TYR A 377 -3.73 3.95 -3.44
C TYR A 377 -3.35 5.08 -4.38
N ALA A 378 -2.32 5.85 -4.02
CA ALA A 378 -1.90 7.01 -4.80
C ALA A 378 -1.29 6.61 -6.16
N GLN A 379 -0.57 5.49 -6.22
CA GLN A 379 0.02 4.96 -7.46
C GLN A 379 -1.02 4.37 -8.42
N ASN A 380 -2.15 3.90 -7.89
CA ASN A 380 -3.22 3.26 -8.68
C ASN A 380 -4.48 4.13 -8.72
N ASP A 381 -4.34 5.45 -8.57
CA ASP A 381 -5.47 6.36 -8.69
C ASP A 381 -5.96 6.39 -10.14
N ILE A 382 -7.14 5.81 -10.35
CA ILE A 382 -7.75 5.63 -11.68
C ILE A 382 -8.02 6.95 -12.41
N ARG A 383 -8.03 8.10 -11.73
CA ARG A 383 -8.30 9.39 -12.38
C ARG A 383 -7.23 9.77 -13.41
N GLN A 384 -6.03 9.21 -13.30
CA GLN A 384 -4.98 9.36 -14.30
C GLN A 384 -5.28 8.61 -15.61
N GLU A 385 -6.22 7.66 -15.59
CA GLU A 385 -6.48 6.73 -16.69
C GLU A 385 -7.87 6.94 -17.33
N LEU A 386 -8.62 7.97 -16.95
CA LEU A 386 -10.00 8.14 -17.42
C LEU A 386 -10.10 8.24 -18.95
N ASP A 387 -9.09 8.82 -19.59
CA ASP A 387 -8.97 9.00 -21.04
C ASP A 387 -8.09 7.95 -21.72
N VAL A 388 -7.48 7.05 -20.95
CA VAL A 388 -6.62 6.00 -21.48
C VAL A 388 -7.49 4.89 -22.07
N LYS A 389 -7.15 4.44 -23.27
CA LYS A 389 -7.85 3.32 -23.93
C LYS A 389 -7.49 2.01 -23.25
N ILE A 390 -8.50 1.32 -22.74
CA ILE A 390 -8.32 0.09 -21.98
C ILE A 390 -8.72 -1.10 -22.87
N PRO A 391 -7.80 -2.02 -23.19
CA PRO A 391 -8.11 -3.18 -24.04
C PRO A 391 -9.24 -4.06 -23.50
N LEU A 392 -9.32 -4.22 -22.18
CA LEU A 392 -10.42 -4.95 -21.52
C LEU A 392 -11.80 -4.31 -21.76
N LEU A 393 -11.80 -3.00 -22.06
CA LEU A 393 -12.99 -2.23 -22.39
C LEU A 393 -13.21 -2.10 -23.91
N GLY A 394 -12.51 -2.91 -24.71
CA GLY A 394 -12.62 -2.90 -26.18
C GLY A 394 -11.91 -1.70 -26.80
N ASP A 395 -10.74 -1.36 -26.26
CA ASP A 395 -9.92 -0.20 -26.65
C ASP A 395 -10.66 1.14 -26.54
N LYS A 396 -11.62 1.22 -25.62
CA LYS A 396 -12.32 2.43 -25.23
C LYS A 396 -11.80 2.95 -23.89
N SER A 397 -11.83 4.26 -23.69
CA SER A 397 -11.58 4.87 -22.39
C SER A 397 -12.82 4.83 -21.48
N ILE A 398 -12.64 5.13 -20.20
CA ILE A 398 -13.75 5.25 -19.25
C ILE A 398 -14.67 6.40 -19.65
N GLN A 399 -14.10 7.55 -20.05
CA GLN A 399 -14.89 8.70 -20.52
C GLN A 399 -15.70 8.35 -21.77
N GLU A 400 -15.09 7.73 -22.78
CA GLU A 400 -15.80 7.31 -24.00
C GLU A 400 -17.00 6.39 -23.70
N LEU A 401 -16.85 5.49 -22.72
CA LEU A 401 -17.94 4.62 -22.29
C LEU A 401 -19.07 5.37 -21.58
N ILE A 402 -18.73 6.30 -20.68
CA ILE A 402 -19.73 7.15 -20.01
C ILE A 402 -20.49 7.99 -21.03
N GLU A 403 -19.79 8.64 -21.98
CA GLU A 403 -20.38 9.44 -23.05
C GLU A 403 -21.30 8.62 -23.96
N SER A 404 -20.96 7.36 -24.23
CA SER A 404 -21.79 6.44 -25.00
C SER A 404 -22.96 5.82 -24.22
N GLY A 405 -23.11 6.15 -22.93
CA GLY A 405 -24.17 5.62 -22.06
C GLY A 405 -23.94 4.18 -21.58
N GLU A 406 -22.74 3.62 -21.74
CA GLU A 406 -22.36 2.27 -21.26
C GLU A 406 -22.07 2.25 -19.74
N THR A 407 -22.84 2.99 -18.93
CA THR A 407 -22.58 3.23 -17.49
C THR A 407 -22.49 1.93 -16.67
N LYS A 408 -23.33 0.93 -16.96
CA LYS A 408 -23.28 -0.38 -16.29
C LYS A 408 -21.96 -1.11 -16.50
N ARG A 409 -21.31 -0.90 -17.65
CA ARG A 409 -20.01 -1.49 -17.97
C ARG A 409 -18.90 -0.82 -17.18
N VAL A 410 -18.92 0.50 -17.08
CA VAL A 410 -18.01 1.28 -16.25
C VAL A 410 -18.18 0.92 -14.77
N GLU A 411 -19.43 0.83 -14.29
CA GLU A 411 -19.72 0.44 -12.91
C GLU A 411 -19.12 -0.93 -12.57
N THR A 412 -19.33 -1.94 -13.44
CA THR A 412 -18.73 -3.27 -13.24
C THR A 412 -17.20 -3.17 -13.17
N TYR A 413 -16.59 -2.38 -14.05
CA TYR A 413 -15.14 -2.22 -14.10
C TYR A 413 -14.59 -1.59 -12.82
N LEU A 414 -15.24 -0.52 -12.31
CA LEU A 414 -14.86 0.11 -11.04
C LEU A 414 -15.04 -0.83 -9.84
N GLN A 415 -16.11 -1.62 -9.81
CA GLN A 415 -16.30 -2.65 -8.77
C GLN A 415 -15.18 -3.69 -8.78
N SER A 416 -14.76 -4.15 -9.97
CA SER A 416 -13.66 -5.09 -10.13
C SER A 416 -12.31 -4.48 -9.71
N LEU A 417 -12.06 -3.21 -10.02
CA LEU A 417 -10.86 -2.50 -9.55
C LEU A 417 -10.85 -2.32 -8.03
N GLU A 418 -11.98 -1.94 -7.43
CA GLU A 418 -12.12 -1.79 -5.99
C GLU A 418 -11.92 -3.11 -5.25
N TYR A 419 -12.49 -4.21 -5.77
CA TYR A 419 -12.24 -5.57 -5.31
C TYR A 419 -10.74 -5.91 -5.36
N ASN A 420 -10.10 -5.71 -6.52
CA ASN A 420 -8.70 -6.09 -6.71
C ASN A 420 -7.76 -5.26 -5.84
N MET A 421 -8.01 -3.95 -5.72
CA MET A 421 -7.24 -3.06 -4.84
C MET A 421 -7.33 -3.52 -3.39
N TYR A 422 -8.54 -3.82 -2.90
CA TYR A 422 -8.73 -4.32 -1.54
C TYR A 422 -7.97 -5.63 -1.30
N VAL A 423 -8.10 -6.61 -2.20
CA VAL A 423 -7.41 -7.90 -2.08
C VAL A 423 -5.89 -7.74 -2.10
N GLN A 424 -5.36 -6.86 -2.96
CA GLN A 424 -3.92 -6.60 -3.03
C GLN A 424 -3.41 -5.98 -1.73
N VAL A 425 -4.12 -4.99 -1.19
CA VAL A 425 -3.75 -4.33 0.07
C VAL A 425 -3.84 -5.29 1.24
N GLU A 426 -4.90 -6.10 1.31
CA GLU A 426 -5.06 -7.09 2.39
C GLU A 426 -3.97 -8.15 2.35
N LYS A 427 -3.54 -8.55 1.15
CA LYS A 427 -2.43 -9.50 0.97
C LYS A 427 -1.09 -8.91 1.43
N ASP A 428 -0.81 -7.66 1.09
CA ASP A 428 0.49 -7.05 1.36
C ASP A 428 0.62 -6.49 2.79
N TYR A 429 -0.49 -6.03 3.38
CA TYR A 429 -0.51 -5.32 4.67
C TYR A 429 -1.41 -5.94 5.73
N GLY A 430 -2.21 -6.96 5.39
CA GLY A 430 -3.21 -7.53 6.28
C GLY A 430 -4.47 -6.67 6.42
N SER A 431 -5.16 -6.75 7.55
CA SER A 431 -6.38 -5.97 7.79
C SER A 431 -6.07 -4.47 7.85
N VAL A 432 -6.61 -3.71 6.89
CA VAL A 432 -6.44 -2.25 6.82
C VAL A 432 -7.71 -1.51 7.27
N PRO A 433 -7.58 -0.46 8.10
CA PRO A 433 -8.74 0.29 8.62
C PRO A 433 -9.37 1.25 7.60
N VAL A 434 -8.63 1.62 6.56
CA VAL A 434 -9.05 2.61 5.55
C VAL A 434 -8.98 1.99 4.17
N SER A 435 -10.07 2.06 3.41
CA SER A 435 -10.10 1.64 2.01
C SER A 435 -9.54 2.72 1.06
N ALA A 436 -9.25 2.31 -0.18
CA ALA A 436 -9.02 3.22 -1.29
C ALA A 436 -10.26 4.11 -1.55
N ASP A 437 -10.05 5.34 -2.02
CA ASP A 437 -11.13 6.25 -2.40
C ASP A 437 -11.57 6.03 -3.86
N PHE A 438 -12.57 5.18 -4.04
CA PHE A 438 -13.28 5.07 -5.32
C PHE A 438 -14.47 6.05 -5.43
N ASN A 439 -14.81 6.78 -4.37
CA ASN A 439 -15.96 7.69 -4.37
C ASN A 439 -15.64 9.03 -5.00
N ALA A 440 -14.40 9.54 -4.91
CA ALA A 440 -13.99 10.74 -5.64
C ALA A 440 -14.19 10.59 -7.16
N VAL A 441 -13.64 9.54 -7.77
CA VAL A 441 -13.80 9.30 -9.21
C VAL A 441 -15.27 9.01 -9.58
N ARG A 442 -16.02 8.28 -8.74
CA ARG A 442 -17.45 8.03 -9.01
C ARG A 442 -18.27 9.31 -9.03
N LYS A 443 -17.96 10.29 -8.16
CA LYS A 443 -18.58 11.63 -8.19
C LYS A 443 -18.26 12.36 -9.50
N GLU A 444 -17.01 12.33 -9.93
CA GLU A 444 -16.58 12.96 -11.20
C GLU A 444 -17.31 12.35 -12.42
N LEU A 445 -17.53 11.03 -12.40
CA LEU A 445 -18.22 10.29 -13.47
C LEU A 445 -19.76 10.28 -13.35
N GLY A 446 -20.34 10.87 -12.29
CA GLY A 446 -21.78 10.86 -12.05
C GLY A 446 -22.37 9.48 -11.74
N LEU A 447 -21.58 8.57 -11.15
CA LEU A 447 -21.97 7.22 -10.79
C LEU A 447 -22.42 7.11 -9.31
N PRO A 448 -23.23 6.09 -8.96
CA PRO A 448 -23.55 5.80 -7.56
C PRO A 448 -22.28 5.57 -6.73
N LEU A 449 -22.27 6.07 -5.50
CA LEU A 449 -21.13 5.89 -4.59
C LEU A 449 -21.00 4.43 -4.16
N SER A 450 -19.76 3.99 -3.98
CA SER A 450 -19.48 2.73 -3.31
C SER A 450 -19.76 2.87 -1.81
N PRO A 451 -20.55 1.95 -1.22
CA PRO A 451 -20.79 1.92 0.22
C PRO A 451 -19.62 1.32 1.00
N PHE A 452 -18.59 0.81 0.32
CA PHE A 452 -17.44 0.17 0.95
C PHE A 452 -16.27 1.13 1.17
N VAL A 453 -16.38 2.37 0.68
CA VAL A 453 -15.34 3.39 0.84
C VAL A 453 -15.39 4.00 2.24
N THR A 454 -14.29 3.90 3.00
CA THR A 454 -14.11 4.59 4.29
C THR A 454 -14.29 6.10 4.12
N GLY A 455 -15.11 6.71 4.99
CA GLY A 455 -15.52 8.11 4.86
C GLY A 455 -16.77 8.31 3.99
N GLY A 456 -17.18 7.30 3.21
CA GLY A 456 -18.43 7.28 2.45
C GLY A 456 -18.58 8.47 1.50
N GLU A 457 -19.69 9.21 1.65
CA GLU A 457 -19.96 10.42 0.86
C GLU A 457 -19.01 11.59 1.18
N ASN A 458 -18.46 11.63 2.39
CA ASN A 458 -17.57 12.70 2.84
C ASN A 458 -16.11 12.45 2.44
N ARG A 459 -15.79 11.24 1.96
CA ARG A 459 -14.46 10.93 1.44
C ARG A 459 -14.13 11.85 0.28
N SER A 460 -12.96 12.45 0.35
CA SER A 460 -12.45 13.39 -0.65
C SER A 460 -10.96 13.19 -0.84
N THR A 461 -10.60 12.75 -2.03
CA THR A 461 -9.20 12.69 -2.48
C THR A 461 -8.97 13.68 -3.62
N ILE A 462 -7.84 14.37 -3.57
CA ILE A 462 -7.37 15.31 -4.59
C ILE A 462 -6.03 14.80 -5.10
N TYR A 463 -5.89 14.74 -6.42
CA TYR A 463 -4.66 14.35 -7.10
C TYR A 463 -4.23 15.49 -8.03
N THR A 464 -3.16 16.19 -7.67
CA THR A 464 -2.73 17.39 -8.40
C THR A 464 -1.27 17.30 -8.82
N PRO A 465 -0.93 17.65 -10.07
CA PRO A 465 0.47 17.75 -10.49
C PRO A 465 1.17 18.85 -9.68
N ILE A 466 2.43 18.61 -9.32
CA ILE A 466 3.30 19.54 -8.62
C ILE A 466 4.65 19.62 -9.31
N VAL A 467 5.30 20.78 -9.18
CA VAL A 467 6.73 20.93 -9.48
C VAL A 467 7.47 20.83 -8.16
N LEU A 468 8.38 19.86 -8.03
CA LEU A 468 9.25 19.74 -6.86
C LEU A 468 10.35 20.81 -6.90
N SER A 469 10.00 22.08 -6.74
CA SER A 469 11.00 23.15 -6.82
C SER A 469 11.61 23.58 -5.48
N GLU A 470 11.11 23.15 -4.30
CA GLU A 470 11.57 23.79 -3.04
C GLU A 470 11.71 22.93 -1.77
N THR A 471 11.43 21.61 -1.76
CA THR A 471 11.31 20.86 -0.47
C THR A 471 12.12 19.58 -0.31
N ARG A 472 13.15 19.34 -1.12
CA ARG A 472 14.17 18.32 -0.81
C ARG A 472 15.57 18.88 -1.02
N GLN A 473 16.02 19.74 -0.11
CA GLN A 473 17.46 19.76 0.17
C GLN A 473 17.78 18.38 0.78
N LYS A 474 18.28 17.46 -0.05
CA LYS A 474 18.81 16.18 0.45
C LYS A 474 20.16 16.46 1.09
N PRO A 475 20.43 15.91 2.30
CA PRO A 475 21.66 16.21 3.00
C PRO A 475 22.90 15.72 2.27
N LEU A 476 23.93 16.58 2.27
CA LEU A 476 25.24 16.39 1.64
C LEU A 476 26.20 15.62 2.57
N VAL A 477 25.68 14.63 3.31
CA VAL A 477 26.36 13.99 4.43
C VAL A 477 26.79 12.57 4.07
N ASN A 478 28.10 12.34 4.01
CA ASN A 478 28.67 11.01 3.87
C ASN A 478 28.46 10.21 5.17
N GLU A 479 28.01 8.95 5.08
CA GLU A 479 27.72 8.11 6.25
C GLU A 479 28.95 7.89 7.17
N GLU A 480 30.15 7.86 6.59
CA GLU A 480 31.42 7.74 7.33
C GLU A 480 31.72 8.92 8.25
N ASP A 481 31.10 10.08 7.98
CA ASP A 481 31.29 11.31 8.75
C ASP A 481 30.23 11.50 9.83
N ILE A 482 29.16 10.67 9.85
CA ILE A 482 28.07 10.77 10.85
C ILE A 482 28.60 10.79 12.29
N PRO A 483 29.54 9.91 12.70
CA PRO A 483 30.09 9.97 14.07
C PRO A 483 30.78 11.29 14.38
N VAL A 484 31.37 11.96 13.37
CA VAL A 484 32.02 13.26 13.52
C VAL A 484 31.00 14.38 13.58
N TYR A 485 29.92 14.31 12.78
CA TYR A 485 28.79 15.23 12.88
C TYR A 485 28.15 15.18 14.27
N GLU A 486 27.88 13.99 14.80
CA GLU A 486 27.36 13.80 16.16
C GLU A 486 28.35 14.31 17.22
N LEU A 487 29.65 14.07 17.03
CA LEU A 487 30.70 14.51 17.96
C LEU A 487 30.83 16.04 18.03
N LEU A 488 30.58 16.73 16.92
CA LEU A 488 30.49 18.19 16.85
C LEU A 488 29.08 18.72 17.18
N GLY A 489 28.16 17.79 17.45
CA GLY A 489 26.79 17.96 17.95
C GLY A 489 25.77 18.44 16.92
N PHE A 490 26.06 18.28 15.63
CA PHE A 490 25.08 18.53 14.58
C PHE A 490 23.87 17.61 14.74
N ALA A 491 22.68 18.19 14.63
CA ALA A 491 21.41 17.49 14.56
C ALA A 491 20.95 17.36 13.09
N PRO A 492 20.03 16.43 12.76
CA PRO A 492 19.55 16.23 11.38
C PRO A 492 19.01 17.50 10.70
N ASN A 493 18.49 18.45 11.47
CA ASN A 493 17.97 19.74 10.98
C ASN A 493 19.03 20.85 10.83
N THR A 494 20.29 20.58 11.19
CA THR A 494 21.41 21.55 11.16
C THR A 494 22.60 21.07 10.33
N VAL A 495 22.56 19.80 9.90
CA VAL A 495 23.65 19.13 9.20
C VAL A 495 23.90 19.70 7.80
N ASP A 496 22.90 20.40 7.23
CA ASP A 496 22.93 20.99 5.90
C ASP A 496 23.31 22.49 5.88
N ASN A 497 23.64 23.07 7.02
CA ASN A 497 24.10 24.45 7.07
C ASN A 497 25.42 24.63 6.30
N PHE A 498 25.63 25.83 5.74
CA PHE A 498 26.76 26.12 4.83
C PHE A 498 28.15 25.82 5.44
N TYR A 499 28.26 25.82 6.77
CA TYR A 499 29.50 25.58 7.50
C TYR A 499 29.71 24.11 7.90
N SER A 500 28.68 23.27 7.85
CA SER A 500 28.66 21.93 8.48
C SER A 500 29.75 21.01 7.93
N GLY A 501 29.83 20.85 6.60
CA GLY A 501 30.85 20.04 5.94
C GLY A 501 32.28 20.59 6.12
N ASP A 502 32.43 21.93 6.18
CA ASP A 502 33.72 22.57 6.38
C ASP A 502 34.24 22.35 7.83
N LEU A 503 33.37 22.41 8.85
CA LEU A 503 33.75 22.14 10.23
C LEU A 503 34.17 20.68 10.43
N VAL A 504 33.45 19.73 9.83
CA VAL A 504 33.78 18.29 9.89
C VAL A 504 35.11 18.01 9.19
N THR A 505 35.30 18.54 7.98
CA THR A 505 36.55 18.34 7.22
C THR A 505 37.73 18.95 7.96
N PHE A 506 37.58 20.18 8.46
CA PHE A 506 38.61 20.85 9.25
C PHE A 506 38.95 20.07 10.54
N PHE A 507 37.94 19.55 11.23
CA PHE A 507 38.15 18.74 12.43
C PHE A 507 38.99 17.50 12.11
N LYS A 508 38.57 16.69 11.13
CA LYS A 508 39.29 15.47 10.70
C LYS A 508 40.76 15.77 10.38
N GLU A 509 41.04 16.78 9.57
CA GLU A 509 42.41 17.15 9.20
C GLU A 509 43.28 17.58 10.39
N LYS A 510 42.68 18.21 11.42
CA LYS A 510 43.41 18.70 12.59
C LYS A 510 43.58 17.68 13.69
N THR A 511 42.73 16.67 13.75
CA THR A 511 42.70 15.70 14.85
C THR A 511 43.19 14.31 14.46
N ASP A 512 43.27 13.97 13.17
CA ASP A 512 43.73 12.66 12.75
C ASP A 512 45.15 12.35 13.26
N GLY A 513 45.29 11.19 13.90
CA GLY A 513 46.52 10.76 14.58
C GLY A 513 47.02 11.64 15.74
N LYS A 514 46.19 12.56 16.29
CA LYS A 514 46.59 13.44 17.40
C LYS A 514 46.21 12.89 18.77
N ALA A 515 46.89 13.39 19.80
CA ALA A 515 46.60 13.05 21.20
C ALA A 515 45.21 13.55 21.64
N GLU A 516 44.59 12.84 22.57
CA GLU A 516 43.21 13.09 23.05
C GLU A 516 42.97 14.53 23.49
N GLY A 517 43.95 15.18 24.14
CA GLY A 517 43.84 16.58 24.54
C GLY A 517 43.69 17.55 23.36
N THR A 518 44.31 17.24 22.20
CA THR A 518 44.14 18.01 20.96
C THR A 518 42.77 17.77 20.35
N VAL A 519 42.32 16.51 20.31
CA VAL A 519 40.98 16.14 19.81
C VAL A 519 39.89 16.86 20.61
N ARG A 520 39.99 16.82 21.95
CA ARG A 520 39.05 17.48 22.86
C ARG A 520 39.01 19.00 22.65
N LYS A 521 40.17 19.64 22.45
CA LYS A 521 40.26 21.07 22.17
C LYS A 521 39.46 21.44 20.91
N TYR A 522 39.78 20.81 19.78
CA TYR A 522 39.13 21.14 18.51
C TYR A 522 37.64 20.81 18.53
N ARG A 523 37.24 19.69 19.15
CA ARG A 523 35.84 19.31 19.27
C ARG A 523 35.04 20.39 20.00
N ASN A 524 35.47 20.76 21.20
CA ASN A 524 34.75 21.72 22.02
C ASN A 524 34.69 23.10 21.35
N CYS A 525 35.80 23.57 20.76
CA CYS A 525 35.81 24.89 20.12
C CYS A 525 34.92 24.96 18.87
N LEU A 526 34.86 23.88 18.08
CA LEU A 526 34.01 23.84 16.87
C LEU A 526 32.54 23.62 17.23
N PHE A 527 32.26 22.90 18.33
CA PHE A 527 30.90 22.81 18.90
C PHE A 527 30.39 24.19 19.31
N ASP A 528 31.17 24.94 20.09
CA ASP A 528 30.80 26.29 20.54
C ASP A 528 30.60 27.25 19.35
N LEU A 529 31.49 27.18 18.34
CA LEU A 529 31.33 28.00 17.13
C LEU A 529 30.04 27.64 16.39
N ARG A 530 29.69 26.37 16.33
CA ARG A 530 28.49 25.89 15.65
C ARG A 530 27.22 26.38 16.36
N GLU A 531 27.16 26.34 17.68
CA GLU A 531 26.03 26.92 18.45
C GLU A 531 25.88 28.43 18.19
N ILE A 532 27.01 29.15 18.12
CA ILE A 532 26.97 30.58 17.78
C ILE A 532 26.45 30.78 16.36
N LEU A 533 26.97 30.05 15.37
CA LEU A 533 26.56 30.17 13.98
C LEU A 533 25.07 29.84 13.77
N GLU A 534 24.50 28.88 14.51
CA GLU A 534 23.06 28.57 14.47
C GLU A 534 22.19 29.76 14.91
N GLY A 535 22.71 30.62 15.79
CA GLY A 535 22.03 31.84 16.25
C GLY A 535 22.06 32.99 15.23
N HIS A 536 22.80 32.85 14.11
CA HIS A 536 22.98 33.90 13.12
C HIS A 536 22.48 33.46 11.74
N ALA A 537 21.69 34.32 11.08
CA ALA A 537 21.17 34.06 9.74
C ALA A 537 22.21 34.34 8.64
N LYS A 538 23.28 33.53 8.59
CA LYS A 538 24.34 33.61 7.56
C LYS A 538 24.27 32.40 6.64
N THR A 539 24.49 32.63 5.35
CA THR A 539 24.41 31.57 4.32
C THR A 539 25.75 31.26 3.65
N SER A 540 26.81 32.02 3.96
CA SER A 540 28.16 31.75 3.45
C SER A 540 29.25 32.36 4.34
N TRP A 541 30.47 31.82 4.25
CA TRP A 541 31.63 32.35 4.97
C TRP A 541 31.99 33.80 4.57
N ASN A 542 31.62 34.24 3.36
CA ASN A 542 31.87 35.61 2.91
C ASN A 542 30.94 36.64 3.59
N GLU A 543 29.79 36.21 4.12
CA GLU A 543 28.87 37.05 4.88
C GLU A 543 29.27 37.20 6.36
N CYS A 544 30.24 36.39 6.82
CA CYS A 544 30.84 36.45 8.15
C CYS A 544 31.93 37.53 8.18
N ASP A 545 31.51 38.79 8.09
CA ASP A 545 32.40 39.95 8.03
C ASP A 545 33.07 40.30 9.39
N LYS A 546 33.76 41.45 9.43
CA LYS A 546 34.46 41.92 10.63
C LYS A 546 33.50 42.16 11.81
N GLU A 547 32.30 42.67 11.56
CA GLU A 547 31.32 42.96 12.62
C GLU A 547 30.80 41.66 13.22
N PHE A 548 30.52 40.67 12.37
CA PHE A 548 30.15 39.32 12.81
C PHE A 548 31.21 38.72 13.74
N TRP A 549 32.48 38.67 13.32
CA TRP A 549 33.54 38.07 14.16
C TRP A 549 33.84 38.88 15.43
N GLN A 550 33.60 40.19 15.42
CA GLN A 550 33.69 41.02 16.63
C GLN A 550 32.61 40.62 17.64
N GLN A 551 31.38 40.42 17.18
CA GLN A 551 30.27 39.97 18.00
C GLN A 551 30.51 38.56 18.57
N VAL A 552 30.93 37.62 17.71
CA VAL A 552 31.26 36.24 18.11
C VAL A 552 32.27 36.20 19.26
N LEU A 553 33.38 36.94 19.11
CA LEU A 553 34.48 36.88 20.08
C LEU A 553 34.28 37.76 21.31
N SER A 554 33.49 38.84 21.22
CA SER A 554 33.35 39.79 22.34
C SER A 554 32.10 39.57 23.19
N ALA A 555 31.07 38.90 22.65
CA ALA A 555 29.79 38.75 23.31
C ALA A 555 29.26 37.31 23.25
N ASP A 556 29.13 36.72 22.06
CA ASP A 556 28.42 35.45 21.90
C ASP A 556 29.19 34.30 22.58
N PHE A 557 30.50 34.15 22.30
CA PHE A 557 31.32 33.10 22.91
C PHE A 557 31.46 33.25 24.44
N PRO A 558 31.79 34.43 25.01
CA PRO A 558 31.78 34.61 26.46
C PRO A 558 30.45 34.28 27.12
N SER A 559 29.31 34.53 26.45
CA SER A 559 27.98 34.27 27.02
C SER A 559 27.64 32.79 27.20
N LEU A 560 28.36 31.89 26.51
CA LEU A 560 28.18 30.44 26.66
C LEU A 560 28.76 29.89 27.98
N TYR A 561 29.53 30.71 28.72
CA TYR A 561 30.29 30.27 29.87
C TYR A 561 30.07 31.17 31.10
N ASP A 562 29.75 30.55 32.24
CA ASP A 562 29.68 31.23 33.55
C ASP A 562 30.24 30.32 34.67
N PRO A 563 31.49 30.52 35.17
CA PRO A 563 32.53 31.45 34.70
C PRO A 563 33.42 30.84 33.59
N ILE A 564 33.93 31.68 32.68
CA ILE A 564 34.88 31.28 31.62
C ILE A 564 36.32 31.19 32.14
N SER A 565 37.13 30.26 31.60
CA SER A 565 38.54 30.09 32.01
C SER A 565 39.55 30.64 31.00
N LYS A 566 40.75 31.01 31.46
CA LYS A 566 41.84 31.50 30.58
C LYS A 566 42.26 30.48 29.53
N THR A 567 42.17 29.18 29.85
CA THR A 567 42.48 28.10 28.91
C THR A 567 41.44 28.02 27.80
N VAL A 568 40.16 28.10 28.14
CA VAL A 568 39.04 28.06 27.17
C VAL A 568 39.12 29.23 26.19
N ILE A 569 39.38 30.45 26.67
CA ILE A 569 39.56 31.64 25.82
C ILE A 569 40.69 31.43 24.81
N LYS A 570 41.85 30.95 25.27
CA LYS A 570 43.01 30.72 24.40
C LYS A 570 42.77 29.60 23.39
N ASP A 571 42.10 28.53 23.81
CA ASP A 571 41.81 27.40 22.95
C ASP A 571 40.81 27.75 21.85
N PHE A 572 39.73 28.46 22.18
CA PHE A 572 38.78 28.94 21.19
C PHE A 572 39.44 29.91 20.21
N THR A 573 40.10 30.95 20.73
CA THR A 573 40.74 31.98 19.91
C THR A 573 41.78 31.40 18.95
N SER A 574 42.61 30.46 19.41
CA SER A 574 43.60 29.80 18.54
C SER A 574 42.97 28.88 17.49
N THR A 575 41.87 28.20 17.83
CA THR A 575 41.14 27.31 16.91
C THR A 575 40.42 28.10 15.82
N ILE A 576 39.74 29.20 16.15
CA ILE A 576 39.07 30.06 15.17
C ILE A 576 40.07 30.73 14.22
N LYS A 577 41.21 31.21 14.73
CA LYS A 577 42.32 31.72 13.88
C LYS A 577 42.83 30.65 12.91
N ALA A 578 42.89 29.39 13.34
CA ALA A 578 43.33 28.27 12.49
C ALA A 578 42.29 27.90 11.43
N LEU A 579 40.99 27.89 11.79
CA LEU A 579 39.88 27.65 10.88
C LEU A 579 39.80 28.73 9.80
N ALA A 580 39.86 30.01 10.19
CA ALA A 580 39.78 31.12 9.24
C ALA A 580 40.90 31.09 8.19
N LYS A 581 42.13 30.75 8.59
CA LYS A 581 43.25 30.55 7.66
C LYS A 581 43.07 29.33 6.76
N TRP A 582 42.48 28.25 7.29
CA TRP A 582 42.20 27.05 6.53
C TRP A 582 41.15 27.30 5.44
N LEU A 583 40.08 28.04 5.77
CA LEU A 583 39.04 28.46 4.83
C LEU A 583 39.59 29.33 3.70
N ASP A 584 40.48 30.29 4.01
CA ASP A 584 41.14 31.11 2.99
C ASP A 584 42.03 30.26 2.06
N LYS A 585 42.77 29.30 2.62
CA LYS A 585 43.64 28.38 1.84
C LYS A 585 42.81 27.49 0.90
N GLY A 586 41.62 27.08 1.33
CA GLY A 586 40.67 26.31 0.52
C GLY A 586 39.88 27.14 -0.50
N LYS A 587 40.17 28.45 -0.64
CA LYS A 587 39.40 29.42 -1.45
C LYS A 587 37.91 29.50 -1.08
N LYS A 588 37.54 29.10 0.14
CA LYS A 588 36.17 29.21 0.68
C LYS A 588 35.85 30.63 1.18
N SER A 589 36.89 31.42 1.41
CA SER A 589 36.86 32.84 1.67
C SER A 589 38.07 33.52 1.02
N SER A 590 37.99 34.83 0.83
CA SER A 590 39.09 35.65 0.27
C SER A 590 39.92 36.39 1.33
N SER A 591 39.43 36.56 2.57
CA SER A 591 40.10 37.43 3.57
C SER A 591 39.79 37.16 5.05
N LEU A 592 39.07 36.08 5.37
CA LEU A 592 38.66 35.75 6.74
C LEU A 592 39.83 35.61 7.71
N GLY A 593 40.93 34.99 7.30
CA GLY A 593 42.11 34.78 8.12
C GLY A 593 42.75 36.09 8.61
N LYS A 594 42.66 37.15 7.80
CA LYS A 594 43.11 38.50 8.19
C LYS A 594 42.10 39.16 9.13
N ILE A 595 40.82 39.12 8.78
CA ILE A 595 39.73 39.71 9.56
C ILE A 595 39.70 39.14 10.99
N VAL A 596 39.70 37.81 11.11
CA VAL A 596 39.67 37.10 12.40
C VAL A 596 40.94 37.36 13.21
N ALA A 597 42.11 37.43 12.58
CA ALA A 597 43.36 37.72 13.28
C ALA A 597 43.37 39.13 13.88
N ASP A 598 42.87 40.12 13.12
CA ASP A 598 42.78 41.52 13.57
C ASP A 598 41.80 41.67 14.74
N VAL A 599 40.63 41.05 14.65
CA VAL A 599 39.58 41.13 15.69
C VAL A 599 39.96 40.37 16.96
N ALA A 600 40.54 39.18 16.81
CA ALA A 600 40.80 38.30 17.94
C ALA A 600 41.89 38.82 18.88
N LYS A 601 42.79 39.71 18.41
CA LYS A 601 43.80 40.32 19.28
C LYS A 601 43.15 41.21 20.34
N ASP A 602 42.22 42.07 19.92
CA ASP A 602 41.54 43.03 20.82
C ASP A 602 40.48 42.34 21.69
N ALA A 603 39.83 41.29 21.17
CA ALA A 603 38.82 40.53 21.90
C ALA A 603 39.44 39.61 22.97
N GLU A 604 40.59 38.98 22.69
CA GLU A 604 41.29 38.10 23.64
C GLU A 604 41.75 38.86 24.90
N GLU A 605 42.29 40.08 24.74
CA GLU A 605 42.67 40.93 25.89
C GLU A 605 41.46 41.32 26.75
N LYS A 606 40.32 41.63 26.14
CA LYS A 606 39.07 41.95 26.84
C LYS A 606 38.50 40.74 27.57
N MET A 607 38.41 39.57 26.91
CA MET A 607 37.92 38.34 27.55
C MET A 607 38.79 37.92 28.73
N LEU A 608 40.12 38.04 28.62
CA LEU A 608 41.03 37.72 29.72
C LEU A 608 40.90 38.65 30.93
N SER A 609 40.32 39.84 30.75
CA SER A 609 40.00 40.76 31.86
C SER A 609 38.73 40.39 32.62
N LEU A 610 37.91 39.48 32.07
CA LEU A 610 36.67 38.96 32.67
C LEU A 610 36.90 37.67 33.48
N VAL A 611 38.15 37.15 33.52
CA VAL A 611 38.57 35.90 34.21
C VAL A 611 39.62 36.15 35.26
#